data_AF-A0A355G2K6-F1
#
_entry.id   AF-A0A355G2K6-F1
#
_cell.length_a   1.000
_cell.length_b   1.000
_cell.length_c   1.000
_cell.angle_alpha   90.00
_cell.angle_beta   90.00
_cell.angle_gamma   90.00
#
_symmetry.space_group_name_H-M   'P 1'
#
loop_
_entity.id
_entity.type
_entity.pdbx_description
1 polymer ?
#
loop_
_entity_poly.entity_id
_entity_poly.type
_entity_poly.pdbx_seq_one_letter_code
_entity_poly.pdbx_strand_id
1 'polypeptide(L)'
;RVKLFAGITVSVLSALILLTAEMVTAFALYGFDGYAATFQVFLPATMFSLTIGQASIILMLLLLAVSAFLSVLAMCLSQLTRNRSAASSLMIVVMFLSMITPPSSLRVISLLWGMMPGAFCGAWAFYDYHLIGIGGHYLNCLQYTPLCYLLLGGALAYLTGRAYAKSEIQNKG
;
A
#
# COMPACT_ATOMS: atom_id res chain seq x y z
N ARG A 1 -2.73 20.91 -10.92
CA ARG A 1 -3.66 20.07 -10.11
C ARG A 1 -4.31 18.94 -10.92
N VAL A 2 -4.84 19.19 -12.12
CA VAL A 2 -5.50 18.17 -12.99
C VAL A 2 -4.62 16.94 -13.29
N LYS A 3 -3.32 17.13 -13.57
CA LYS A 3 -2.39 16.03 -13.86
C LYS A 3 -2.18 15.05 -12.69
N LEU A 4 -2.31 15.54 -11.45
CA LEU A 4 -2.12 14.73 -10.24
C LEU A 4 -3.32 13.81 -10.03
N PHE A 5 -4.53 14.36 -10.13
CA PHE A 5 -5.76 13.54 -10.06
C PHE A 5 -5.83 12.52 -11.19
N ALA A 6 -5.46 12.90 -12.42
CA ALA A 6 -5.50 11.99 -13.57
C ALA A 6 -4.58 10.76 -13.40
N GLY A 7 -3.37 10.91 -12.86
CA GLY A 7 -2.51 9.74 -12.67
C GLY A 7 -2.87 8.92 -11.43
N ILE A 8 -3.48 9.50 -10.39
CA ILE A 8 -4.06 8.72 -9.28
C ILE A 8 -5.24 7.90 -9.80
N THR A 9 -6.14 8.47 -10.60
CA THR A 9 -7.28 7.72 -11.13
C THR A 9 -6.84 6.61 -12.08
N VAL A 10 -5.90 6.87 -13.00
CA VAL A 10 -5.38 5.84 -13.91
C VAL A 10 -4.71 4.71 -13.14
N SER A 11 -3.86 5.00 -12.15
CA SER A 11 -3.18 3.97 -11.36
C SER A 11 -4.15 3.12 -10.53
N VAL A 12 -5.13 3.74 -9.88
CA VAL A 12 -6.17 3.03 -9.12
C VAL A 12 -7.02 2.15 -10.04
N LEU A 13 -7.41 2.66 -11.22
CA LEU A 13 -8.16 1.87 -12.20
C LEU A 13 -7.35 0.69 -12.74
N SER A 14 -6.07 0.91 -13.08
CA SER A 14 -5.18 -0.16 -13.53
C SER A 14 -4.98 -1.22 -12.45
N ALA A 15 -4.78 -0.81 -11.20
CA ALA A 15 -4.67 -1.73 -10.07
C ALA A 15 -5.97 -2.54 -9.88
N LEU A 16 -7.13 -1.88 -9.96
CA LEU A 16 -8.42 -2.55 -9.85
C LEU A 16 -8.61 -3.60 -10.93
N ILE A 17 -8.28 -3.28 -12.19
CA ILE A 17 -8.34 -4.24 -13.31
C ILE A 17 -7.45 -5.47 -13.03
N LEU A 18 -6.19 -5.25 -12.63
CA LEU A 18 -5.25 -6.33 -12.35
C LEU A 18 -5.72 -7.22 -11.19
N LEU A 19 -6.17 -6.62 -10.09
CA LEU A 19 -6.68 -7.35 -8.92
C LEU A 19 -7.95 -8.13 -9.25
N THR A 20 -8.86 -7.57 -10.05
CA THR A 20 -10.05 -8.30 -10.50
C THR A 20 -9.69 -9.45 -11.44
N ALA A 21 -8.72 -9.25 -12.33
CA ALA A 21 -8.25 -10.31 -13.22
C ALA A 21 -7.61 -11.45 -12.42
N GLU A 22 -6.81 -11.14 -11.40
CA GLU A 22 -6.24 -12.11 -10.46
C GLU A 22 -7.32 -12.93 -9.74
N MET A 23 -8.35 -12.27 -9.21
CA MET A 23 -9.45 -12.97 -8.54
C MET A 23 -10.21 -13.88 -9.52
N VAL A 24 -10.51 -13.39 -10.72
CA VAL A 24 -11.23 -14.17 -11.74
C VAL A 24 -10.42 -15.40 -12.15
N THR A 25 -9.11 -15.26 -12.39
CA THR A 25 -8.27 -16.41 -12.75
C THR A 25 -8.11 -17.39 -11.59
N ALA A 26 -8.00 -16.89 -10.35
CA ALA A 26 -7.96 -17.75 -9.16
C ALA A 26 -9.24 -18.58 -9.02
N PHE A 27 -10.42 -17.97 -9.17
CA PHE A 27 -11.70 -18.70 -9.13
C PHE A 27 -11.89 -19.62 -10.33
N ALA A 28 -11.40 -19.24 -11.52
CA ALA A 28 -11.49 -20.09 -12.70
C ALA A 28 -10.62 -21.35 -12.60
N LEU A 29 -9.46 -21.26 -11.95
CA LEU A 29 -8.52 -22.39 -11.80
C LEU A 29 -8.84 -23.28 -10.59
N TYR A 30 -9.15 -22.67 -9.45
CA TYR A 30 -9.28 -23.37 -8.16
C TYR A 30 -10.73 -23.55 -7.70
N GLY A 31 -11.69 -22.94 -8.39
CA GLY A 31 -13.09 -22.95 -7.99
C GLY A 31 -13.36 -22.12 -6.72
N PHE A 32 -14.53 -22.33 -6.13
CA PHE A 32 -14.95 -21.66 -4.88
C PHE A 32 -14.76 -22.54 -3.64
N ASP A 33 -14.29 -23.78 -3.82
CA ASP A 33 -14.08 -24.74 -2.75
C ASP A 33 -12.89 -24.30 -1.88
N GLY A 34 -13.21 -23.70 -0.74
CA GLY A 34 -12.22 -23.10 0.17
C GLY A 34 -12.50 -21.65 0.52
N TYR A 35 -13.41 -20.96 -0.18
CA TYR A 35 -13.75 -19.57 0.11
C TYR A 35 -14.24 -19.37 1.57
N ALA A 36 -15.02 -20.33 2.08
CA ALA A 36 -15.53 -20.34 3.45
C ALA A 36 -14.59 -21.01 4.46
N ALA A 37 -13.45 -21.57 4.03
CA ALA A 37 -12.51 -22.21 4.94
C ALA A 37 -11.84 -21.18 5.85
N THR A 38 -11.45 -21.63 7.05
CA THR A 38 -10.78 -20.76 8.04
C THR A 38 -9.38 -20.41 7.54
N PHE A 39 -9.04 -19.13 7.55
CA PHE A 39 -7.75 -18.62 7.08
C PHE A 39 -6.55 -19.19 7.85
N GLN A 40 -6.76 -19.61 9.10
CA GLN A 40 -5.76 -20.30 9.93
C GLN A 40 -5.28 -21.64 9.33
N VAL A 41 -6.04 -22.27 8.43
CA VAL A 41 -5.55 -23.47 7.71
C VAL A 41 -4.36 -23.12 6.81
N PHE A 42 -4.33 -21.90 6.26
CA PHE A 42 -3.24 -21.39 5.44
C PHE A 42 -2.14 -20.72 6.27
N LEU A 43 -2.51 -19.90 7.27
CA LEU A 43 -1.57 -19.27 8.20
C LEU A 43 -1.92 -19.61 9.66
N PRO A 44 -1.37 -20.70 10.24
CA PRO A 44 -1.82 -21.25 11.52
C PRO A 44 -1.63 -20.33 12.72
N ALA A 45 -0.73 -19.36 12.64
CA ALA A 45 -0.45 -18.45 13.75
C ALA A 45 -1.07 -17.05 13.58
N THR A 46 -1.97 -16.84 12.61
CA THR A 46 -2.67 -15.55 12.49
C THR A 46 -3.59 -15.28 13.68
N MET A 47 -3.59 -14.04 14.17
CA MET A 47 -4.47 -13.59 15.27
C MET A 47 -5.92 -13.34 14.83
N PHE A 48 -6.21 -13.42 13.53
CA PHE A 48 -7.51 -13.10 12.97
C PHE A 48 -8.36 -14.35 12.72
N SER A 49 -9.61 -14.33 13.20
CA SER A 49 -10.61 -15.34 12.87
C SER A 49 -11.36 -14.93 11.60
N LEU A 50 -10.72 -15.13 10.44
CA LEU A 50 -11.27 -14.79 9.11
C LEU A 50 -11.45 -16.03 8.26
N THR A 51 -12.35 -15.96 7.28
CA THR A 51 -12.36 -16.93 6.17
C THR A 51 -11.31 -16.55 5.12
N ILE A 52 -10.89 -17.51 4.29
CA ILE A 52 -9.98 -17.25 3.16
C ILE A 52 -10.55 -16.17 2.23
N GLY A 53 -11.86 -16.22 1.95
CA GLY A 53 -12.55 -15.21 1.14
C GLY A 53 -12.56 -13.81 1.75
N GLN A 54 -12.72 -13.70 3.08
CA GLN A 54 -12.62 -12.40 3.75
C GLN A 54 -11.19 -11.86 3.72
N ALA A 55 -10.19 -12.72 3.95
CA ALA A 55 -8.79 -12.33 3.90
C ALA A 55 -8.37 -11.85 2.50
N SER A 56 -8.84 -12.50 1.43
CA SER A 56 -8.54 -12.08 0.05
C SER A 56 -9.14 -10.71 -0.29
N ILE A 57 -10.39 -10.44 0.11
CA ILE A 57 -11.02 -9.12 -0.08
C ILE A 57 -10.26 -8.04 0.70
N ILE A 58 -9.86 -8.33 1.95
CA ILE A 58 -9.08 -7.38 2.76
C ILE A 58 -7.74 -7.07 2.09
N LEU A 59 -7.01 -8.09 1.61
CA LEU A 59 -5.77 -7.88 0.84
C LEU A 59 -6.00 -7.04 -0.40
N MET A 60 -7.08 -7.30 -1.16
CA MET A 60 -7.42 -6.53 -2.35
C MET A 60 -7.60 -5.04 -2.03
N LEU A 61 -8.35 -4.72 -0.97
CA LEU A 61 -8.54 -3.34 -0.52
C LEU A 61 -7.24 -2.69 -0.04
N LEU A 62 -6.39 -3.45 0.65
CA LEU A 62 -5.08 -2.98 1.10
C LEU A 62 -4.15 -2.68 -0.08
N LEU A 63 -4.09 -3.57 -1.07
CA LEU A 63 -3.30 -3.37 -2.28
C LEU A 63 -3.77 -2.15 -3.07
N LEU A 64 -5.09 -1.89 -3.11
CA LEU A 64 -5.65 -0.67 -3.72
C LEU A 64 -5.24 0.60 -2.96
N ALA A 65 -5.25 0.56 -1.62
CA ALA A 65 -4.78 1.70 -0.81
C ALA A 65 -3.28 1.95 -1.01
N VAL A 66 -2.48 0.89 -1.05
CA VAL A 66 -1.04 0.95 -1.34
C VAL A 66 -0.78 1.50 -2.75
N SER A 67 -1.52 1.05 -3.76
CA SER A 67 -1.33 1.52 -5.13
C SER A 67 -1.61 3.02 -5.26
N ALA A 68 -2.66 3.52 -4.60
CA ALA A 68 -2.95 4.95 -4.54
C ALA A 68 -1.82 5.73 -3.87
N PHE A 69 -1.31 5.25 -2.73
CA PHE A 69 -0.19 5.87 -2.02
C PHE A 69 1.10 5.90 -2.84
N LEU A 70 1.49 4.76 -3.43
CA LEU A 70 2.67 4.65 -4.29
C LEU A 70 2.59 5.57 -5.50
N SER A 71 1.39 5.79 -6.03
CA SER A 71 1.19 6.69 -7.18
C SER A 71 1.40 8.15 -6.82
N VAL A 72 0.88 8.59 -5.67
CA VAL A 72 1.17 9.93 -5.13
C VAL A 72 2.67 10.09 -4.85
N LEU A 73 3.29 9.07 -4.25
CA LEU A 73 4.71 9.08 -3.92
C LEU A 73 5.58 9.14 -5.19
N ALA A 74 5.29 8.33 -6.21
CA ALA A 74 5.97 8.35 -7.50
C ALA A 74 5.86 9.72 -8.20
N MET A 75 4.68 10.36 -8.14
CA MET A 75 4.51 11.72 -8.67
C MET A 75 5.34 12.74 -7.90
N CYS A 76 5.40 12.62 -6.58
CA CYS A 76 6.22 13.50 -5.73
C CYS A 76 7.70 13.37 -6.06
N LEU A 77 8.21 12.14 -6.16
CA LEU A 77 9.59 11.86 -6.54
C LEU A 77 9.90 12.36 -7.94
N SER A 78 9.01 12.15 -8.92
CA SER A 78 9.16 12.63 -10.30
C SER A 78 9.27 14.15 -10.40
N GLN A 79 8.58 14.88 -9.52
CA GLN A 79 8.76 16.33 -9.42
C GLN A 79 10.08 16.72 -8.75
N LEU A 80 10.45 16.04 -7.66
CA LEU A 80 11.66 16.35 -6.90
C LEU A 80 12.93 16.10 -7.74
N THR A 81 13.00 14.98 -8.44
CA THR A 81 14.12 14.64 -9.32
C THR A 81 14.09 15.39 -10.65
N ARG A 82 12.95 16.00 -11.00
CA ARG A 82 12.62 16.54 -12.34
C ARG A 82 12.85 15.54 -13.48
N ASN A 83 12.97 14.25 -13.17
CA ASN A 83 13.29 13.19 -14.12
C ASN A 83 12.46 11.94 -13.80
N ARG A 84 11.61 11.55 -14.76
CA ARG A 84 10.71 10.40 -14.62
C ARG A 84 11.46 9.08 -14.44
N SER A 85 12.59 8.90 -15.12
CA SER A 85 13.41 7.68 -15.04
C SER A 85 14.11 7.54 -13.69
N ALA A 86 14.61 8.66 -13.15
CA ALA A 86 15.19 8.68 -11.81
C ALA A 86 14.13 8.35 -10.73
N ALA A 87 12.90 8.87 -10.89
CA ALA A 87 11.82 8.58 -9.97
C ALA A 87 11.39 7.11 -9.99
N SER A 88 11.23 6.49 -11.16
CA SER A 88 10.92 5.05 -11.25
C SER A 88 12.03 4.19 -10.65
N SER A 89 13.30 4.56 -10.85
CA SER A 89 14.43 3.86 -10.24
C SER A 89 14.40 3.93 -8.71
N LEU A 90 14.07 5.09 -8.14
CA LEU A 90 13.91 5.25 -6.70
C LEU A 90 12.74 4.42 -6.16
N MET A 91 11.62 4.34 -6.87
CA MET A 91 10.49 3.48 -6.50
C MET A 91 10.91 2.01 -6.41
N ILE A 92 11.69 1.53 -7.37
CA ILE A 92 12.20 0.16 -7.40
C ILE A 92 13.13 -0.09 -6.20
N VAL A 93 14.04 0.85 -5.91
CA VAL A 93 14.93 0.76 -4.74
C VAL A 93 14.12 0.68 -3.43
N VAL A 94 13.09 1.52 -3.26
CA VAL A 94 12.21 1.48 -2.08
C VAL A 94 11.49 0.14 -1.97
N MET A 95 11.05 -0.42 -3.09
CA MET A 95 10.38 -1.72 -3.13
C MET A 95 11.33 -2.86 -2.73
N PHE A 96 12.57 -2.88 -3.22
CA PHE A 96 13.57 -3.87 -2.80
C PHE A 96 14.02 -3.68 -1.35
N LEU A 97 14.19 -2.43 -0.90
CA LEU A 97 14.58 -2.13 0.48
C LEU A 97 13.57 -2.71 1.48
N SER A 98 12.28 -2.71 1.12
CA SER A 98 11.22 -3.27 1.95
C SER A 98 11.25 -4.80 2.10
N MET A 99 12.04 -5.52 1.28
CA MET A 99 12.25 -6.96 1.42
C MET A 99 13.23 -7.34 2.55
N ILE A 100 13.97 -6.37 3.08
CA ILE A 100 14.88 -6.61 4.20
C ILE A 100 14.06 -6.63 5.50
N THR A 101 14.28 -7.63 6.35
CA THR A 101 13.61 -7.71 7.65
C THR A 101 14.51 -7.11 8.75
N PRO A 102 14.12 -5.99 9.38
CA PRO A 102 14.90 -5.41 10.47
C PRO A 102 14.81 -6.26 11.75
N PRO A 103 15.84 -6.23 12.60
CA PRO A 103 15.85 -6.97 13.86
C PRO A 103 14.75 -6.48 14.80
N SER A 104 14.05 -7.43 15.44
CA SER A 104 12.91 -7.16 16.34
C SER A 104 13.27 -6.43 17.63
N SER A 105 14.57 -6.27 17.93
CA SER A 105 15.07 -5.49 19.06
C SER A 105 14.75 -4.00 18.94
N LEU A 106 14.53 -3.48 17.72
CA LEU A 106 14.23 -2.07 17.46
C LEU A 106 12.76 -1.89 17.10
N ARG A 107 11.87 -2.07 18.08
CA ARG A 107 10.40 -2.07 17.92
C ARG A 107 9.86 -0.94 17.04
N VAL A 108 10.34 0.30 17.22
CA VAL A 108 9.87 1.46 16.42
C VAL A 108 10.31 1.36 14.96
N ILE A 109 11.54 0.91 14.71
CA ILE A 109 12.07 0.74 13.35
C ILE A 109 11.34 -0.40 12.67
N SER A 110 11.16 -1.54 13.35
CA SER A 110 10.40 -2.68 12.82
C SER A 110 8.96 -2.30 12.46
N LEU A 111 8.32 -1.46 13.27
CA LEU A 111 6.96 -0.97 12.99
C LEU A 111 6.93 -0.06 11.76
N LEU A 112 7.82 0.94 11.68
CA LEU A 112 7.90 1.82 10.50
C LEU A 112 8.28 1.05 9.24
N TRP A 113 9.11 0.02 9.36
CA TRP A 113 9.54 -0.82 8.26
C TRP A 113 8.43 -1.76 7.79
N GLY A 114 7.65 -2.33 8.70
CA GLY A 114 6.45 -3.12 8.38
C GLY A 114 5.37 -2.29 7.69
N MET A 115 5.38 -0.97 7.87
CA MET A 115 4.53 -0.03 7.14
C MET A 115 5.07 0.36 5.76
N MET A 116 6.21 -0.17 5.31
CA MET A 116 6.63 0.06 3.94
C MET A 116 5.72 -0.70 2.98
N PRO A 117 5.30 -0.09 1.87
CA PRO A 117 4.34 -0.70 0.95
C PRO A 117 4.79 -2.07 0.47
N GLY A 118 6.05 -2.26 0.06
CA GLY A 118 6.51 -3.58 -0.37
C GLY A 118 6.68 -4.60 0.78
N ALA A 119 6.87 -4.14 2.03
CA ALA A 119 6.90 -4.98 3.21
C ALA A 119 5.49 -5.35 3.69
N PHE A 120 4.44 -4.70 3.19
CA PHE A 120 3.05 -4.91 3.60
C PHE A 120 2.19 -5.59 2.51
N CYS A 121 2.64 -5.60 1.25
CA CYS A 121 1.93 -6.16 0.09
C CYS A 121 1.92 -7.70 0.01
N GLY A 122 1.50 -8.40 1.06
CA GLY A 122 1.37 -9.86 1.01
C GLY A 122 0.72 -10.50 2.22
N ALA A 123 0.57 -11.83 2.16
CA ALA A 123 -0.10 -12.61 3.20
C ALA A 123 0.60 -12.51 4.58
N TRP A 124 1.87 -12.15 4.61
CA TRP A 124 2.63 -11.89 5.84
C TRP A 124 2.07 -10.69 6.64
N ALA A 125 1.29 -9.79 6.04
CA ALA A 125 0.59 -8.73 6.78
C ALA A 125 -0.34 -9.32 7.85
N PHE A 126 -0.90 -10.51 7.64
CA PHE A 126 -1.73 -11.21 8.63
C PHE A 126 -0.94 -11.88 9.76
N TYR A 127 0.38 -11.93 9.64
CA TYR A 127 1.31 -12.44 10.65
C TYR A 127 1.95 -11.30 11.46
N ASP A 128 1.65 -10.04 11.13
CA ASP A 128 2.21 -8.90 11.84
C ASP A 128 1.41 -8.61 13.11
N TYR A 129 2.02 -8.84 14.28
CA TYR A 129 1.40 -8.63 15.60
C TYR A 129 1.63 -7.23 16.18
N HIS A 130 2.19 -6.30 15.43
CA HIS A 130 2.35 -4.92 15.92
C HIS A 130 0.96 -4.27 16.12
N LEU A 131 0.71 -3.82 17.35
CA LEU A 131 -0.51 -3.12 17.75
C LEU A 131 -0.15 -1.68 18.16
N ILE A 132 -0.96 -0.73 17.68
CA ILE A 132 -0.85 0.68 18.07
C ILE A 132 -2.05 1.04 18.94
N GLY A 133 -1.78 1.39 20.20
CA GLY A 133 -2.81 1.89 21.11
C GLY A 133 -3.07 3.38 20.87
N ILE A 134 -4.30 3.75 20.47
CA ILE A 134 -4.74 5.15 20.37
C ILE A 134 -6.01 5.30 21.22
N GLY A 135 -5.95 6.14 22.26
CA GLY A 135 -7.13 6.48 23.06
C GLY A 135 -7.81 5.28 23.74
N GLY A 136 -7.05 4.27 24.17
CA GLY A 136 -7.57 3.05 24.82
C GLY A 136 -8.03 1.94 23.87
N HIS A 137 -8.02 2.16 22.56
CA HIS A 137 -8.27 1.14 21.55
C HIS A 137 -6.97 0.69 20.88
N TYR A 138 -6.81 -0.63 20.67
CA TYR A 138 -5.68 -1.20 19.96
C TYR A 138 -6.03 -1.41 18.49
N LEU A 139 -5.36 -0.66 17.61
CA LEU A 139 -5.48 -0.80 16.18
C LEU A 139 -4.45 -1.81 15.68
N ASN A 140 -4.90 -2.67 14.77
CA ASN A 140 -4.09 -3.71 14.14
C ASN A 140 -3.45 -3.20 12.83
N CYS A 141 -2.42 -3.87 12.34
CA CYS A 141 -1.71 -3.59 11.09
C CYS A 141 -2.64 -3.43 9.90
N LEU A 142 -3.71 -4.23 9.80
CA LEU A 142 -4.70 -4.13 8.73
C LEU A 142 -5.53 -2.83 8.79
N GLN A 143 -5.60 -2.18 9.94
CA GLN A 143 -6.37 -0.95 10.15
C GLN A 143 -5.49 0.30 10.15
N TYR A 144 -4.40 0.30 10.93
CA TYR A 144 -3.56 1.51 11.04
C TYR A 144 -2.75 1.76 9.78
N THR A 145 -2.26 0.72 9.09
CA THR A 145 -1.43 0.88 7.90
C THR A 145 -2.14 1.60 6.75
N PRO A 146 -3.36 1.20 6.32
CA PRO A 146 -4.09 1.94 5.28
C PRO A 146 -4.46 3.36 5.72
N LEU A 147 -4.81 3.58 7.00
CA LEU A 147 -5.06 4.93 7.53
C LEU A 147 -3.82 5.83 7.41
N CYS A 148 -2.65 5.30 7.78
CA CYS A 148 -1.39 6.03 7.64
C CYS A 148 -1.05 6.33 6.17
N TYR A 149 -1.30 5.40 5.24
CA TYR A 149 -1.14 5.67 3.82
C TYR A 149 -2.08 6.76 3.31
N LEU A 150 -3.34 6.80 3.77
CA LEU A 150 -4.28 7.85 3.40
C LEU A 150 -3.85 9.22 3.97
N LEU A 151 -3.41 9.28 5.22
CA LEU A 151 -2.94 10.51 5.86
C LEU A 151 -1.64 11.04 5.22
N LEU A 152 -0.62 10.18 5.10
CA LEU A 152 0.66 10.52 4.49
C LEU A 152 0.49 10.80 2.99
N GLY A 153 -0.31 9.99 2.28
CA GLY A 153 -0.65 10.20 0.88
C GLY A 153 -1.38 11.52 0.66
N GLY A 154 -2.35 11.86 1.51
CA GLY A 154 -3.04 13.15 1.49
C GLY A 154 -2.09 14.33 1.71
N ALA A 155 -1.21 14.23 2.70
CA ALA A 155 -0.18 15.26 2.96
C ALA A 155 0.78 15.42 1.78
N LEU A 156 1.28 14.32 1.22
CA LEU A 156 2.15 14.34 0.04
C LEU A 156 1.45 14.91 -1.18
N ALA A 157 0.19 14.53 -1.42
CA ALA A 157 -0.63 15.05 -2.52
C ALA A 157 -0.87 16.56 -2.39
N TYR A 158 -1.07 17.05 -1.16
CA TYR A 158 -1.18 18.48 -0.88
C TYR A 158 0.14 19.22 -1.18
N LEU A 159 1.27 18.68 -0.71
CA LEU A 159 2.60 19.25 -0.95
C LEU A 159 2.96 19.28 -2.45
N THR A 160 2.75 18.17 -3.16
CA THR A 160 2.94 18.11 -4.61
C THR A 160 2.01 19.08 -5.32
N GLY A 161 0.74 19.15 -4.92
CA GLY A 161 -0.24 20.08 -5.48
C GLY A 161 0.20 21.55 -5.39
N ARG A 162 0.86 21.95 -4.29
CA ARG A 162 1.46 23.28 -4.13
C ARG A 162 2.71 23.46 -4.98
N ALA A 163 3.59 22.45 -5.03
CA ALA A 163 4.80 22.50 -5.83
C ALA A 163 4.50 22.63 -7.34
N TYR A 164 3.49 21.89 -7.84
CA TYR A 164 3.01 21.97 -9.22
C TYR A 164 2.48 23.37 -9.59
N ALA A 165 1.78 24.04 -8.68
CA ALA A 165 1.29 25.39 -8.93
C ALA A 165 2.45 26.39 -9.04
N LYS A 166 3.52 26.20 -8.26
CA LYS A 166 4.70 27.07 -8.29
C LYS A 166 5.55 26.88 -9.56
N SER A 167 5.74 25.64 -10.01
CA SER A 167 6.52 25.34 -11.23
C SER A 167 5.81 25.75 -12.52
N GLU A 168 4.48 25.74 -12.55
CA GLU A 168 3.69 26.18 -13.71
C GLU A 168 3.73 27.71 -13.91
N ILE A 169 3.88 28.49 -12.83
CA ILE A 169 4.04 29.95 -12.88
C ILE A 169 5.44 30.33 -13.37
N GLN A 170 6.47 29.58 -12.96
CA GLN A 170 7.87 29.88 -13.30
C GLN A 170 8.24 29.54 -14.76
N ASN A 171 7.42 28.75 -15.46
CA ASN A 171 7.61 28.40 -16.87
C ASN A 171 6.81 29.31 -17.84
N LYS A 172 6.10 30.31 -17.30
CA LYS A 172 5.27 31.28 -18.05
C LYS A 172 5.75 32.73 -17.94
N GLY A 173 6.85 32.99 -17.21
CA GLY A 173 7.53 34.29 -17.15
C GLY A 173 8.88 34.20 -17.82
#